data_AF-A0AAW1HVT3-F1
#
_entry.id   AF-A0AAW1HVT3-F1
#
_cell.length_a   1.000
_cell.length_b   1.000
_cell.length_c   1.000
_cell.angle_alpha   90.00
_cell.angle_beta   90.00
_cell.angle_gamma   90.00
#
_symmetry.space_group_name_H-M   'P 1'
#
loop_
_entity.id
_entity.type
_entity.pdbx_description
1 polymer ?
#
loop_
_entity_poly.entity_id
_entity_poly.type
_entity_poly.pdbx_seq_one_letter_code
_entity_poly.pdbx_strand_id
1 'polypeptide(L)'
;MSEPTLIPVNEADLKDLKGRMKLISEADPSQYHNEFSLKRYLRAFKTPDDAFKAILKTNKWRKEYGVDELGPEVGIIKKNLEAKKARVLKHRDLHGRPFIVYCLEDASKRCFEEVIDNLCIVFDLRDFGLNCMDYQVLKNLIWLLSKHYPERLGVCLIINAPTLFAGCWSIIKGWLDENTASKVLFVNSEEDLCTHLIPDILPDDV
;
A
#
# COMPACT_ATOMS: atom_id res chain seq x y z
N MET A 1 8.83 -2.69 22.31
CA MET A 1 8.00 -1.60 21.74
C MET A 1 6.57 -1.74 22.26
N SER A 2 5.74 -0.70 22.20
CA SER A 2 4.28 -0.87 22.28
C SER A 2 3.78 -1.59 21.03
N GLU A 3 2.79 -2.48 21.17
CA GLU A 3 2.10 -3.04 20.00
C GLU A 3 1.45 -1.91 19.18
N PRO A 4 1.46 -1.97 17.84
CA PRO A 4 0.86 -0.94 17.00
C PRO A 4 -0.67 -1.01 17.09
N THR A 5 -1.25 -0.37 18.11
CA THR A 5 -2.69 -0.41 18.37
C THR A 5 -3.43 0.30 17.24
N LEU A 6 -4.15 -0.47 16.42
CA LEU A 6 -4.93 0.05 15.30
C LEU A 6 -5.90 1.13 15.80
N ILE A 7 -5.91 2.29 15.11
CA ILE A 7 -6.80 3.41 15.46
C ILE A 7 -8.25 2.89 15.52
N PRO A 8 -8.95 3.03 16.66
CA PRO A 8 -10.30 2.53 16.81
C PRO A 8 -11.28 3.29 15.90
N VAL A 9 -12.32 2.61 15.47
CA VAL A 9 -13.45 3.23 14.73
C VAL A 9 -14.65 3.38 15.65
N ASN A 10 -15.59 4.23 15.26
CA ASN A 10 -16.90 4.26 15.90
C ASN A 10 -17.69 2.99 15.54
N GLU A 11 -18.10 2.22 16.55
CA GLU A 11 -18.82 0.95 16.35
C GLU A 11 -20.25 1.15 15.80
N ALA A 12 -20.86 2.34 15.96
CA ALA A 12 -22.12 2.67 15.28
C ALA A 12 -21.92 2.84 13.76
N ASP A 13 -20.87 3.56 13.36
CA ASP A 13 -20.49 3.76 11.95
C ASP A 13 -20.08 2.44 11.29
N LEU A 14 -19.38 1.57 12.03
CA LEU A 14 -19.05 0.21 11.59
C LEU A 14 -20.30 -0.65 11.43
N LYS A 15 -21.28 -0.56 12.33
CA LYS A 15 -22.54 -1.31 12.25
C LYS A 15 -23.38 -0.88 11.04
N ASP A 16 -23.46 0.42 10.75
CA ASP A 16 -24.11 0.94 9.54
C ASP A 16 -23.40 0.44 8.28
N LEU A 17 -22.09 0.64 8.16
CA LEU A 17 -21.33 0.21 6.99
C LEU A 17 -21.39 -1.32 6.76
N LYS A 18 -21.34 -2.13 7.84
CA LYS A 18 -21.59 -3.58 7.79
C LYS A 18 -22.97 -3.89 7.20
N GLY A 19 -24.02 -3.20 7.65
CA GLY A 19 -25.39 -3.37 7.15
C GLY A 19 -25.52 -3.06 5.66
N ARG A 20 -24.95 -1.93 5.21
CA ARG A 20 -24.94 -1.53 3.80
C ARG A 20 -24.16 -2.52 2.93
N MET A 21 -22.97 -2.95 3.36
CA MET A 21 -22.14 -3.88 2.60
C MET A 21 -22.69 -5.31 2.58
N LYS A 22 -23.42 -5.74 3.62
CA LYS A 22 -24.09 -7.03 3.64
C LYS A 22 -25.05 -7.18 2.45
N LEU A 23 -25.89 -6.18 2.18
CA LEU A 23 -26.81 -6.16 1.04
C LEU A 23 -26.09 -6.28 -0.32
N ILE A 24 -24.93 -5.64 -0.45
CA ILE A 24 -24.09 -5.75 -1.66
C ILE A 24 -23.53 -7.18 -1.80
N SER A 25 -23.00 -7.75 -0.72
CA SER A 25 -22.45 -9.12 -0.73
C SER A 25 -23.50 -10.22 -0.89
N GLU A 26 -24.76 -9.97 -0.51
CA GLU A 26 -25.88 -10.89 -0.71
C GLU A 26 -26.38 -10.87 -2.16
N ALA A 27 -26.28 -9.73 -2.85
CA ALA A 27 -26.57 -9.62 -4.28
C ALA A 27 -25.40 -10.09 -5.17
N ASP A 28 -24.16 -9.90 -4.72
CA ASP A 28 -22.93 -10.29 -5.42
C ASP A 28 -21.84 -10.70 -4.42
N PRO A 29 -21.68 -12.01 -4.13
CA PRO A 29 -20.67 -12.52 -3.20
C PRO A 29 -19.22 -12.17 -3.57
N SER A 30 -18.92 -11.79 -4.82
CA SER A 30 -17.57 -11.33 -5.19
C SER A 30 -17.21 -9.95 -4.59
N GLN A 31 -18.19 -9.22 -4.06
CA GLN A 31 -18.02 -7.90 -3.42
C GLN A 31 -18.08 -7.96 -1.89
N TYR A 32 -17.79 -9.13 -1.30
CA TYR A 32 -17.65 -9.28 0.14
C TYR A 32 -16.44 -8.51 0.69
N HIS A 33 -16.61 -7.86 1.85
CA HIS A 33 -15.52 -7.28 2.64
C HIS A 33 -15.63 -7.76 4.09
N ASN A 34 -14.50 -8.19 4.66
CA ASN A 34 -14.38 -8.52 6.07
C ASN A 34 -14.35 -7.25 6.94
N GLU A 35 -14.46 -7.44 8.27
CA GLU A 35 -14.51 -6.32 9.22
C GLU A 35 -13.24 -5.45 9.18
N PHE A 36 -12.06 -6.04 9.03
CA PHE A 36 -10.78 -5.31 8.97
C PHE A 36 -10.73 -4.37 7.76
N SER A 37 -11.19 -4.83 6.60
CA SER A 37 -11.38 -3.98 5.42
C SER A 37 -12.37 -2.84 5.71
N LEU A 38 -13.52 -3.09 6.33
CA LEU A 38 -14.48 -2.03 6.64
C LEU A 38 -13.89 -1.00 7.64
N LYS A 39 -13.12 -1.46 8.63
CA LYS A 39 -12.38 -0.61 9.57
C LYS A 39 -11.35 0.28 8.85
N ARG A 40 -10.59 -0.24 7.88
CA ARG A 40 -9.68 0.57 7.04
C ARG A 40 -10.41 1.67 6.25
N TYR A 41 -11.52 1.35 5.61
CA TYR A 41 -12.30 2.35 4.86
C TYR A 41 -12.91 3.43 5.79
N LEU A 42 -13.39 3.08 6.99
CA LEU A 42 -13.84 4.08 7.97
C LEU A 42 -12.69 4.94 8.50
N ARG A 43 -11.53 4.36 8.82
CA ARG A 43 -10.34 5.13 9.22
C ARG A 43 -9.93 6.16 8.18
N ALA A 44 -9.97 5.84 6.88
CA ALA A 44 -9.61 6.76 5.80
C ALA A 44 -10.72 7.77 5.47
N PHE A 45 -11.94 7.31 5.21
CA PHE A 45 -13.03 8.13 4.66
C PHE A 45 -13.96 8.75 5.73
N LYS A 46 -13.72 8.46 7.01
CA LYS A 46 -14.31 9.07 8.22
C LYS A 46 -15.82 8.86 8.44
N THR A 47 -16.63 8.69 7.40
CA THR A 47 -18.09 8.46 7.48
C THR A 47 -18.47 7.11 6.87
N PRO A 48 -19.58 6.47 7.31
CA PRO A 48 -20.13 5.28 6.64
C PRO A 48 -20.48 5.56 5.18
N ASP A 49 -20.96 6.77 4.91
CA ASP A 49 -21.42 7.24 3.62
C ASP A 49 -20.28 7.28 2.59
N ASP A 50 -19.15 7.86 2.96
CA ASP A 50 -18.02 8.05 2.06
C ASP A 50 -17.12 6.81 2.01
N ALA A 51 -17.05 6.04 3.10
CA ALA A 51 -16.49 4.69 3.11
C ALA A 51 -17.25 3.77 2.13
N PHE A 52 -18.59 3.76 2.16
CA PHE A 52 -19.41 2.97 1.25
C PHE A 52 -19.23 3.40 -0.21
N LYS A 53 -19.26 4.72 -0.50
CA LYS A 53 -18.98 5.27 -1.85
C LYS A 53 -17.57 4.90 -2.34
N ALA A 54 -16.58 4.84 -1.45
CA ALA A 54 -15.21 4.46 -1.78
C ALA A 54 -15.07 2.95 -2.05
N ILE A 55 -15.71 2.09 -1.25
CA ILE A 55 -15.75 0.64 -1.48
C ILE A 55 -16.38 0.33 -2.84
N LEU A 56 -17.56 0.88 -3.16
CA LEU A 56 -18.20 0.65 -4.47
C LEU A 56 -17.34 1.12 -5.64
N LYS A 57 -16.62 2.25 -5.50
CA LYS A 57 -15.66 2.73 -6.52
C LYS A 57 -14.47 1.77 -6.67
N THR A 58 -13.92 1.25 -5.57
CA THR A 58 -12.85 0.25 -5.62
C THR A 58 -13.33 -1.06 -6.24
N ASN A 59 -14.54 -1.54 -5.92
CA ASN A 59 -15.06 -2.79 -6.47
C ASN A 59 -15.36 -2.69 -7.97
N LYS A 60 -15.85 -1.54 -8.44
CA LYS A 60 -15.91 -1.24 -9.88
C LYS A 60 -14.51 -1.23 -10.51
N TRP A 61 -13.55 -0.55 -9.90
CA TRP A 61 -12.17 -0.47 -10.39
C TRP A 61 -11.50 -1.86 -10.46
N ARG A 62 -11.67 -2.72 -9.44
CA ARG A 62 -11.13 -4.10 -9.45
C ARG A 62 -11.61 -4.88 -10.67
N LYS A 63 -12.91 -4.83 -10.95
CA LYS A 63 -13.53 -5.51 -12.11
C LYS A 63 -13.11 -4.88 -13.44
N GLU A 64 -13.03 -3.56 -13.52
CA GLU A 64 -12.65 -2.81 -14.73
C GLU A 64 -11.17 -3.01 -15.12
N TYR A 65 -10.28 -3.23 -14.15
CA TYR A 65 -8.83 -3.40 -14.35
C TYR A 65 -8.34 -4.84 -14.16
N GLY A 66 -9.24 -5.83 -14.03
CA GLY A 66 -8.87 -7.25 -13.90
C GLY A 66 -8.03 -7.57 -12.65
N VAL A 67 -8.25 -6.87 -11.54
CA VAL A 67 -7.38 -6.94 -10.34
C VAL A 67 -7.40 -8.31 -9.65
N ASP A 68 -8.45 -9.09 -9.88
CA ASP A 68 -8.56 -10.47 -9.37
C ASP A 68 -7.85 -11.49 -10.28
N GLU A 69 -7.56 -11.14 -11.54
CA GLU A 69 -6.79 -11.95 -12.51
C GLU A 69 -5.26 -11.77 -12.35
N LEU A 70 -4.83 -11.09 -11.28
CA LEU A 70 -3.43 -10.77 -11.05
C LEU A 70 -2.62 -11.97 -10.47
N GLY A 71 -2.52 -13.09 -11.20
CA GLY A 71 -1.66 -14.25 -10.88
C GLY A 71 -0.28 -14.29 -11.61
N PRO A 72 0.73 -15.04 -11.11
CA PRO A 72 2.15 -14.88 -11.49
C PRO A 72 2.50 -15.13 -12.96
N GLU A 73 1.79 -16.07 -13.63
CA GLU A 73 2.15 -16.55 -14.97
C GLU A 73 1.89 -15.57 -16.13
N VAL A 74 1.16 -14.47 -15.91
CA VAL A 74 0.90 -13.48 -16.97
C VAL A 74 2.23 -12.87 -17.41
N GLY A 75 2.61 -13.07 -18.68
CA GLY A 75 4.02 -13.07 -19.10
C GLY A 75 4.83 -11.80 -18.84
N ILE A 76 4.19 -10.62 -18.78
CA ILE A 76 4.88 -9.36 -18.44
C ILE A 76 5.42 -9.35 -17.00
N ILE A 77 4.88 -10.19 -16.11
CA ILE A 77 5.17 -10.22 -14.66
C ILE A 77 6.22 -11.24 -14.28
N LYS A 78 6.13 -12.44 -14.86
CA LYS A 78 7.13 -13.50 -14.76
C LYS A 78 8.54 -12.95 -15.02
N LYS A 79 8.68 -12.19 -16.12
CA LYS A 79 9.88 -11.43 -16.54
C LYS A 79 10.42 -10.40 -15.53
N ASN A 80 9.65 -9.96 -14.54
CA ASN A 80 10.08 -8.98 -13.54
C ASN A 80 10.35 -9.64 -12.17
N LEU A 81 9.70 -10.75 -11.83
CA LEU A 81 10.14 -11.65 -10.75
C LEU A 81 11.55 -12.19 -11.04
N GLU A 82 11.77 -12.66 -12.27
CA GLU A 82 13.06 -13.18 -12.76
C GLU A 82 14.20 -12.15 -12.74
N ALA A 83 13.89 -10.85 -12.69
CA ALA A 83 14.86 -9.78 -12.89
C ALA A 83 15.31 -9.05 -11.61
N LYS A 84 14.77 -9.40 -10.42
CA LYS A 84 14.98 -8.77 -9.09
C LYS A 84 14.73 -7.25 -8.96
N LYS A 85 14.72 -6.46 -10.05
CA LYS A 85 14.75 -4.97 -10.07
C LYS A 85 13.68 -4.26 -9.24
N ALA A 86 12.60 -4.96 -8.92
CA ALA A 86 11.95 -4.77 -7.63
C ALA A 86 11.25 -6.08 -7.25
N ARG A 87 11.31 -6.52 -5.98
CA ARG A 87 10.32 -7.46 -5.43
C ARG A 87 9.01 -6.70 -5.24
N VAL A 88 8.25 -6.57 -6.33
CA VAL A 88 6.94 -5.92 -6.30
C VAL A 88 6.02 -6.66 -7.26
N LEU A 89 4.71 -6.46 -7.11
CA LEU A 89 3.64 -7.03 -7.93
C LEU A 89 3.48 -6.47 -9.36
N LYS A 90 2.65 -7.01 -10.29
CA LYS A 90 2.11 -6.28 -11.49
C LYS A 90 1.61 -4.85 -11.18
N HIS A 91 1.61 -3.83 -12.07
CA HIS A 91 2.36 -3.38 -13.28
C HIS A 91 1.62 -2.08 -13.74
N ARG A 92 2.15 -1.06 -14.44
CA ARG A 92 3.52 -0.58 -14.78
C ARG A 92 3.44 0.96 -15.01
N ASP A 93 4.40 1.59 -15.70
CA ASP A 93 4.26 3.01 -16.11
C ASP A 93 4.81 3.39 -17.51
N LEU A 94 4.99 4.70 -17.69
CA LEU A 94 5.22 5.50 -18.89
C LEU A 94 6.68 5.51 -19.41
N HIS A 95 7.61 4.92 -18.66
CA HIS A 95 8.72 4.14 -19.27
C HIS A 95 8.55 2.64 -18.97
N GLY A 96 8.21 2.31 -17.71
CA GLY A 96 7.99 0.96 -17.21
C GLY A 96 8.29 0.69 -15.71
N ARG A 97 8.15 1.67 -14.80
CA ARG A 97 8.65 1.64 -13.41
C ARG A 97 7.72 2.26 -12.34
N PRO A 98 6.50 1.73 -12.13
CA PRO A 98 6.44 0.64 -11.14
C PRO A 98 5.42 -0.50 -11.41
N PHE A 99 5.96 -1.71 -11.42
CA PHE A 99 5.48 -2.88 -10.67
C PHE A 99 4.94 -2.40 -9.28
N ILE A 100 3.64 -2.51 -8.93
CA ILE A 100 3.10 -2.06 -7.60
C ILE A 100 1.81 -2.74 -7.13
N VAL A 101 0.72 -2.70 -7.91
CA VAL A 101 -0.65 -3.09 -7.47
C VAL A 101 -0.72 -4.52 -6.93
N TYR A 102 -0.18 -5.52 -7.63
CA TYR A 102 -0.20 -6.91 -7.14
C TYR A 102 0.79 -7.14 -5.97
N CYS A 103 1.62 -6.19 -5.55
CA CYS A 103 2.39 -6.34 -4.31
C CYS A 103 1.46 -6.11 -3.14
N LEU A 104 0.66 -5.07 -3.29
CA LEU A 104 -0.36 -4.71 -2.33
C LEU A 104 -1.39 -5.84 -2.27
N GLU A 105 -1.79 -6.44 -3.39
CA GLU A 105 -2.61 -7.68 -3.37
C GLU A 105 -1.88 -8.88 -2.74
N ASP A 106 -0.68 -9.26 -3.19
CA ASP A 106 0.03 -10.47 -2.75
C ASP A 106 0.46 -10.39 -1.28
N ALA A 107 1.01 -9.25 -0.86
CA ALA A 107 1.35 -8.99 0.54
C ALA A 107 0.09 -8.82 1.41
N SER A 108 -1.00 -8.22 0.91
CA SER A 108 -2.24 -8.16 1.70
C SER A 108 -2.89 -9.53 1.88
N LYS A 109 -2.77 -10.42 0.89
CA LYS A 109 -3.18 -11.84 1.02
C LYS A 109 -2.30 -12.63 1.99
N ARG A 110 -1.15 -12.09 2.42
CA ARG A 110 -0.25 -12.65 3.45
C ARG A 110 -0.41 -11.98 4.82
N CYS A 111 -1.22 -10.92 4.94
CA CYS A 111 -1.48 -10.30 6.25
C CYS A 111 -2.42 -11.17 7.08
N PHE A 112 -2.00 -11.50 8.30
CA PHE A 112 -2.89 -12.00 9.34
C PHE A 112 -3.68 -10.81 9.91
N GLU A 113 -4.76 -10.40 9.23
CA GLU A 113 -5.46 -9.13 9.51
C GLU A 113 -6.05 -9.01 10.92
N GLU A 114 -6.21 -10.13 11.63
CA GLU A 114 -6.59 -10.18 13.05
C GLU A 114 -5.48 -9.67 14.00
N VAL A 115 -4.23 -9.66 13.53
CA VAL A 115 -3.02 -9.30 14.29
C VAL A 115 -2.36 -8.05 13.69
N ILE A 116 -2.05 -8.07 12.39
CA ILE A 116 -1.47 -6.94 11.64
C ILE A 116 -2.08 -6.91 10.23
N ASP A 117 -2.85 -5.84 9.93
CA ASP A 117 -3.39 -5.54 8.59
C ASP A 117 -2.61 -4.45 7.85
N ASN A 118 -1.41 -4.10 8.35
CA ASN A 118 -0.54 -3.08 7.80
C ASN A 118 0.75 -3.65 7.19
N LEU A 119 1.27 -2.96 6.17
CA LEU A 119 2.48 -3.33 5.45
C LEU A 119 3.68 -2.50 5.90
N CYS A 120 4.83 -3.16 6.05
CA CYS A 120 6.14 -2.52 5.97
C CYS A 120 6.57 -2.48 4.50
N ILE A 121 7.06 -1.33 4.04
CA ILE A 121 7.62 -1.12 2.69
C ILE A 121 9.05 -0.61 2.86
N VAL A 122 10.00 -1.16 2.10
CA VAL A 122 11.37 -0.65 2.04
C VAL A 122 11.63 -0.08 0.64
N PHE A 123 12.12 1.15 0.58
CA PHE A 123 12.66 1.75 -0.63
C PHE A 123 14.18 1.88 -0.48
N ASP A 124 14.91 1.10 -1.27
CA ASP A 124 16.32 1.36 -1.49
C ASP A 124 16.49 2.48 -2.53
N LEU A 125 17.24 3.53 -2.17
CA LEU A 125 17.59 4.65 -3.04
C LEU A 125 19.07 4.65 -3.47
N ARG A 126 19.76 3.51 -3.34
CA ARG A 126 21.04 3.27 -4.01
C ARG A 126 20.88 3.53 -5.52
N ASP A 127 21.88 4.19 -6.10
CA ASP A 127 21.90 4.69 -7.48
C ASP A 127 20.76 5.67 -7.87
N PHE A 128 20.00 6.22 -6.91
CA PHE A 128 18.97 7.22 -7.19
C PHE A 128 19.57 8.53 -7.73
N GLY A 129 19.03 9.02 -8.85
CA GLY A 129 19.43 10.27 -9.47
C GLY A 129 18.27 11.03 -10.13
N LEU A 130 18.58 12.17 -10.75
CA LEU A 130 17.59 13.08 -11.38
C LEU A 130 16.65 12.37 -12.37
N ASN A 131 17.16 11.38 -13.11
CA ASN A 131 16.40 10.60 -14.11
C ASN A 131 15.29 9.71 -13.49
N CYS A 132 15.27 9.54 -12.16
CA CYS A 132 14.26 8.78 -11.42
C CYS A 132 13.07 9.64 -10.98
N MET A 133 13.12 10.97 -11.17
CA MET A 133 12.16 11.93 -10.58
C MET A 133 10.86 12.11 -11.38
N ASP A 134 10.15 11.03 -11.68
CA ASP A 134 8.82 11.09 -12.31
C ASP A 134 7.73 11.40 -11.29
N TYR A 135 7.61 12.70 -11.00
CA TYR A 135 6.61 13.22 -10.09
C TYR A 135 5.17 13.01 -10.54
N GLN A 136 4.89 12.76 -11.83
CA GLN A 136 3.53 12.49 -12.28
C GLN A 136 3.12 11.04 -12.00
N VAL A 137 4.02 10.09 -12.26
CA VAL A 137 3.84 8.69 -11.84
C VAL A 137 3.69 8.60 -10.33
N LEU A 138 4.54 9.29 -9.57
CA LEU A 138 4.48 9.25 -8.11
C LEU A 138 3.17 9.84 -7.54
N LYS A 139 2.66 10.93 -8.12
CA LYS A 139 1.31 11.46 -7.79
C LYS A 139 0.20 10.46 -8.12
N ASN A 140 0.25 9.85 -9.30
CA ASN A 140 -0.73 8.85 -9.72
C ASN A 140 -0.71 7.63 -8.79
N LEU A 141 0.47 7.20 -8.35
CA LEU A 141 0.65 6.14 -7.36
C LEU A 141 0.04 6.52 -6.01
N ILE A 142 0.43 7.66 -5.42
CA ILE A 142 -0.12 8.13 -4.13
C ILE A 142 -1.64 8.20 -4.19
N TRP A 143 -2.20 8.78 -5.27
CA TRP A 143 -3.64 8.81 -5.49
C TRP A 143 -4.27 7.41 -5.52
N LEU A 144 -3.69 6.45 -6.23
CA LEU A 144 -4.19 5.08 -6.31
C LEU A 144 -4.17 4.39 -4.94
N LEU A 145 -3.10 4.56 -4.16
CA LEU A 145 -3.00 4.02 -2.80
C LEU A 145 -4.08 4.62 -1.89
N SER A 146 -4.19 5.94 -1.83
CA SER A 146 -5.17 6.64 -0.98
C SER A 146 -6.63 6.43 -1.40
N LYS A 147 -6.92 5.88 -2.60
CA LYS A 147 -8.29 5.56 -3.05
C LYS A 147 -8.65 4.08 -2.95
N HIS A 148 -7.72 3.18 -3.26
CA HIS A 148 -8.01 1.74 -3.39
C HIS A 148 -7.31 0.85 -2.35
N TYR A 149 -6.27 1.36 -1.68
CA TYR A 149 -5.55 0.68 -0.59
C TYR A 149 -5.50 1.54 0.71
N PRO A 150 -6.65 2.06 1.19
CA PRO A 150 -6.71 2.93 2.37
C PRO A 150 -6.15 2.24 3.62
N GLU A 151 -5.40 3.00 4.43
CA GLU A 151 -4.75 2.53 5.67
C GLU A 151 -3.98 1.21 5.54
N ARG A 152 -3.41 0.88 4.37
CA ARG A 152 -2.54 -0.30 4.21
C ARG A 152 -1.09 -0.06 4.62
N LEU A 153 -0.59 1.18 4.56
CA LEU A 153 0.78 1.48 5.01
C LEU A 153 0.87 1.49 6.55
N GLY A 154 1.77 0.69 7.10
CA GLY A 154 2.20 0.74 8.50
C GLY A 154 3.49 1.56 8.66
N VAL A 155 4.53 1.20 7.91
CA VAL A 155 5.81 1.92 7.89
C VAL A 155 6.45 1.86 6.50
N CYS A 156 7.16 2.93 6.12
CA CYS A 156 7.89 3.09 4.88
C CYS A 156 9.34 3.46 5.23
N LEU A 157 10.25 2.50 5.11
CA LEU A 157 11.68 2.68 5.38
C LEU A 157 12.39 3.11 4.10
N ILE A 158 13.11 4.22 4.14
CA ILE A 158 13.93 4.70 3.02
C ILE A 158 15.40 4.52 3.42
N ILE A 159 16.10 3.60 2.74
CA ILE A 159 17.53 3.32 2.94
C ILE A 159 18.37 3.91 1.80
N ASN A 160 19.67 4.10 2.04
CA ASN A 160 20.64 4.60 1.07
C ASN A 160 20.26 5.93 0.38
N ALA A 161 19.48 6.78 1.05
CA ALA A 161 18.97 8.03 0.50
C ALA A 161 20.09 9.04 0.21
N PRO A 162 20.36 9.42 -1.07
CA PRO A 162 21.35 10.45 -1.37
C PRO A 162 20.83 11.82 -0.93
N THR A 163 21.71 12.73 -0.51
CA THR A 163 21.36 14.04 0.07
C THR A 163 20.39 14.87 -0.81
N LEU A 164 20.49 14.73 -2.13
CA LEU A 164 19.58 15.36 -3.11
C LEU A 164 18.10 14.98 -2.89
N PHE A 165 17.82 13.76 -2.40
CA PHE A 165 16.46 13.28 -2.16
C PHE A 165 15.72 14.07 -1.08
N ALA A 166 16.42 14.79 -0.19
CA ALA A 166 15.76 15.68 0.79
C ALA A 166 14.86 16.73 0.12
N GLY A 167 15.27 17.26 -1.05
CA GLY A 167 14.45 18.17 -1.85
C GLY A 167 13.22 17.48 -2.45
N CYS A 168 13.40 16.26 -2.96
CA CYS A 168 12.29 15.43 -3.47
C CYS A 168 11.29 15.12 -2.35
N TRP A 169 11.77 14.72 -1.18
CA TRP A 169 10.93 14.40 -0.03
C TRP A 169 10.13 15.61 0.46
N SER A 170 10.74 16.81 0.50
CA SER A 170 10.02 18.04 0.82
C SER A 170 8.83 18.31 -0.11
N ILE A 171 8.97 17.98 -1.40
CA ILE A 171 7.89 18.07 -2.39
C ILE A 171 6.85 16.96 -2.19
N ILE A 172 7.29 15.71 -2.04
CA ILE A 172 6.42 14.52 -1.91
C ILE A 172 5.59 14.58 -0.63
N LYS A 173 6.17 15.04 0.49
CA LYS A 173 5.48 15.20 1.78
C LYS A 173 4.28 16.14 1.67
N GLY A 174 4.30 17.12 0.76
CA GLY A 174 3.17 17.99 0.45
C GLY A 174 2.00 17.34 -0.30
N TRP A 175 2.11 16.06 -0.70
CA TRP A 175 1.05 15.28 -1.35
C TRP A 175 0.50 14.15 -0.48
N LEU A 176 1.12 13.92 0.68
CA LEU A 176 0.71 12.92 1.65
C LEU A 176 -0.12 13.59 2.76
N ASP A 177 -1.10 12.88 3.30
CA ASP A 177 -1.70 13.26 4.58
C ASP A 177 -0.71 13.02 5.74
N GLU A 178 -0.96 13.62 6.90
CA GLU A 178 -0.05 13.57 8.05
C GLU A 178 0.15 12.14 8.61
N ASN A 179 -0.87 11.28 8.56
CA ASN A 179 -0.79 9.87 8.99
C ASN A 179 -0.01 9.02 7.99
N THR A 180 -0.04 9.32 6.69
CA THR A 180 0.84 8.66 5.71
C THR A 180 2.27 9.22 5.77
N ALA A 181 2.44 10.54 5.95
CA ALA A 181 3.75 11.20 5.97
C ALA A 181 4.60 10.86 7.21
N SER A 182 3.96 10.67 8.38
CA SER A 182 4.63 10.28 9.63
C SER A 182 5.13 8.83 9.64
N LYS A 183 4.62 7.98 8.74
CA LYS A 183 5.05 6.60 8.57
C LYS A 183 6.29 6.44 7.67
N VAL A 184 6.81 7.54 7.11
CA VAL A 184 8.02 7.53 6.27
C VAL A 184 9.25 7.85 7.11
N LEU A 185 10.12 6.86 7.28
CA LEU A 185 11.34 6.92 8.08
C LEU A 185 12.56 6.85 7.17
N PHE A 186 13.58 7.66 7.46
CA PHE A 186 14.87 7.62 6.77
C PHE A 186 15.85 6.83 7.63
N VAL A 187 16.25 5.67 7.14
CA VAL A 187 17.09 4.72 7.86
C VAL A 187 18.52 4.84 7.36
N ASN A 188 19.45 5.15 8.27
CA ASN A 188 20.81 5.60 7.91
C ASN A 188 21.93 4.65 8.36
N SER A 189 21.59 3.56 9.06
CA SER A 189 22.52 2.48 9.42
C SER A 189 21.83 1.13 9.40
N GLU A 190 22.62 0.06 9.39
CA GLU A 190 22.13 -1.31 9.57
C GLU A 190 21.49 -1.51 10.95
N GLU A 191 22.10 -0.97 12.02
CA GLU A 191 21.56 -1.00 13.39
C GLU A 191 20.15 -0.38 13.49
N ASP A 192 19.92 0.74 12.79
CA ASP A 192 18.64 1.44 12.70
C ASP A 192 17.60 0.59 11.93
N LEU A 193 18.01 -0.06 10.82
CA LEU A 193 17.19 -1.00 10.06
C LEU A 193 16.79 -2.23 10.91
N CYS A 194 17.69 -2.74 11.74
CA CYS A 194 17.46 -3.85 12.67
C CYS A 194 16.41 -3.53 13.75
N THR A 195 16.09 -2.26 14.00
CA THR A 195 14.98 -1.89 14.92
C THR A 195 13.60 -2.09 14.30
N HIS A 196 13.54 -2.22 12.96
CA HIS A 196 12.31 -2.32 12.18
C HIS A 196 12.14 -3.67 11.48
N LEU A 197 13.24 -4.36 11.15
CA LEU A 197 13.26 -5.64 10.43
C LEU A 197 14.24 -6.62 11.08
N ILE A 198 13.96 -7.91 10.97
CA ILE A 198 14.91 -8.96 11.33
C ILE A 198 15.94 -9.06 10.19
N PRO A 199 17.27 -9.03 10.44
CA PRO A 199 18.27 -9.10 9.37
C PRO A 199 18.08 -10.31 8.45
N ASP A 200 17.85 -11.48 9.04
CA ASP A 200 17.68 -12.77 8.36
C ASP A 200 16.45 -12.87 7.41
N ILE A 201 15.60 -11.82 7.32
CA ILE A 201 14.51 -11.75 6.32
C ILE A 201 14.84 -10.85 5.12
N LEU A 202 15.97 -10.13 5.16
CA LEU A 202 16.51 -9.42 4.00
C LEU A 202 17.23 -10.43 3.08
N PRO A 203 17.18 -10.28 1.75
CA PRO A 203 18.01 -11.06 0.84
C PRO A 203 19.51 -10.80 1.07
N ASP A 204 20.35 -11.82 0.89
CA ASP A 204 21.83 -11.72 0.98
C ASP A 204 22.47 -10.81 -0.09
N ASP A 205 21.68 -10.19 -0.96
CA ASP A 205 22.09 -9.32 -2.06
C ASP A 205 21.54 -7.88 -1.97
N VAL A 206 21.28 -7.41 -0.74
CA VAL A 206 20.98 -6.00 -0.38
C VAL A 206 22.25 -5.27 0.03
#